data_AF-A0A521AEL0-F1
#
_entry.id   AF-A0A521AEL0-F1
#
_cell.length_a   1.000
_cell.length_b   1.000
_cell.length_c   1.000
_cell.angle_alpha   90.00
_cell.angle_beta   90.00
_cell.angle_gamma   90.00
#
_symmetry.space_group_name_H-M   'P 1'
#
loop_
_entity.id
_entity.type
_entity.pdbx_description
1 polymer ?
#
loop_
_entity_poly.entity_id
_entity_poly.type
_entity_poly.pdbx_seq_one_letter_code
_entity_poly.pdbx_strand_id
1 'polypeptide(L)'
;MTNLRLAVAPHDHVRFCDSVVGLAGKIRDLITVPKTIDELQSFLNRSDSGWPGQVDFEKITLAVTLLYAIGAAVPAENDRIVASQ
;
A
#
# COMPACT_ATOMS: atom_id res chain seq x y z
N MET A 1 -30.18 -23.96 -0.62
CA MET A 1 -30.40 -22.59 -0.11
C MET A 1 -29.10 -21.81 -0.30
N THR A 2 -29.01 -21.06 -1.39
CA THR A 2 -27.82 -20.26 -1.72
C THR A 2 -27.87 -18.98 -0.88
N ASN A 3 -26.85 -18.76 -0.03
CA ASN A 3 -26.76 -17.60 0.85
C ASN A 3 -26.59 -16.30 0.02
N LEU A 4 -27.70 -15.67 -0.35
CA LEU A 4 -27.75 -14.34 -1.01
C LEU A 4 -27.25 -13.19 -0.10
N ARG A 5 -26.94 -13.46 1.17
CA ARG A 5 -26.52 -12.45 2.14
C ARG A 5 -25.16 -11.80 1.84
N LEU A 6 -24.32 -12.43 1.01
CA LEU A 6 -23.08 -11.83 0.52
C LEU A 6 -23.30 -10.89 -0.69
N ALA A 7 -24.52 -10.79 -1.23
CA ALA A 7 -24.81 -9.99 -2.43
C ALA A 7 -25.41 -8.60 -2.13
N VAL A 8 -25.60 -8.22 -0.85
CA VAL A 8 -26.54 -7.12 -0.48
C VAL A 8 -25.85 -5.80 -0.10
N ALA A 9 -24.52 -5.69 -0.10
CA ALA A 9 -23.89 -4.37 0.10
C ALA A 9 -22.51 -4.24 -0.56
N PRO A 10 -22.45 -4.04 -1.90
CA PRO A 10 -21.19 -3.79 -2.62
C PRO A 10 -20.39 -2.58 -2.11
N HIS A 11 -21.07 -1.65 -1.41
CA HIS A 11 -20.50 -0.45 -0.81
C HIS A 11 -19.96 -0.66 0.62
N ASP A 12 -20.28 -1.79 1.27
CA ASP A 12 -19.73 -2.17 2.58
C ASP A 12 -18.41 -2.95 2.45
N HIS A 13 -17.99 -3.25 1.22
CA HIS A 13 -16.71 -3.89 0.93
C HIS A 13 -15.68 -2.83 0.58
N VAL A 14 -14.79 -2.53 1.52
CA VAL A 14 -13.54 -1.81 1.23
C VAL A 14 -12.83 -2.58 0.12
N ARG A 15 -12.62 -1.98 -1.05
CA ARG A 15 -11.87 -2.65 -2.13
C ARG A 15 -10.49 -2.96 -1.58
N PHE A 16 -9.85 -4.05 -2.02
CA PHE A 16 -8.51 -4.36 -1.52
C PHE A 16 -7.52 -3.21 -1.76
N CYS A 17 -7.69 -2.47 -2.87
CA CYS A 17 -6.95 -1.24 -3.15
C CYS A 17 -7.25 -0.06 -2.20
N ASP A 18 -8.36 -0.11 -1.47
CA ASP A 18 -8.69 0.88 -0.44
C ASP A 18 -8.20 0.43 0.95
N SER A 19 -7.63 -0.78 1.05
CA SER A 19 -7.07 -1.32 2.28
C SER A 19 -5.59 -0.96 2.47
N VAL A 20 -5.19 -0.74 3.73
CA VAL A 20 -3.78 -0.52 4.10
C VAL A 20 -2.91 -1.71 3.71
N VAL A 21 -3.43 -2.94 3.81
CA VAL A 21 -2.70 -4.16 3.46
C VAL A 21 -2.41 -4.22 1.95
N GLY A 22 -3.40 -3.88 1.12
CA GLY A 22 -3.21 -3.83 -0.33
C GLY A 22 -2.22 -2.75 -0.75
N LEU A 23 -2.29 -1.57 -0.10
CA LEU A 23 -1.33 -0.50 -0.31
C LEU A 23 0.09 -0.92 0.11
N ALA A 24 0.23 -1.59 1.26
CA ALA A 24 1.50 -2.11 1.74
C ALA A 24 2.11 -3.13 0.77
N GLY A 25 1.30 -4.06 0.25
CA GLY A 25 1.74 -5.00 -0.78
C GLY A 25 2.25 -4.30 -2.04
N LYS A 26 1.49 -3.32 -2.55
CA LYS A 26 1.91 -2.52 -3.70
C LYS A 26 3.20 -1.74 -3.42
N ILE A 27 3.33 -1.11 -2.26
CA ILE A 27 4.54 -0.37 -1.85
C ILE A 27 5.74 -1.32 -1.80
N ARG A 28 5.59 -2.51 -1.21
CA ARG A 28 6.65 -3.50 -1.13
C ARG A 28 7.15 -3.91 -2.52
N ASP A 29 6.25 -4.09 -3.48
CA ASP A 29 6.63 -4.39 -4.87
C ASP A 29 7.31 -3.21 -5.59
N LEU A 30 7.08 -1.97 -5.14
CA LEU A 30 7.74 -0.77 -5.68
C LEU A 30 9.15 -0.56 -5.13
N ILE A 31 9.46 -1.07 -3.94
CA ILE A 31 10.78 -0.92 -3.30
C ILE A 31 11.76 -1.97 -3.87
N THR A 32 12.03 -1.87 -5.17
CA THR A 32 13.10 -2.64 -5.84
C THR A 32 14.48 -2.05 -5.58
N VAL A 33 14.52 -0.76 -5.24
CA VAL A 33 15.67 0.01 -4.79
C VAL A 33 15.25 0.82 -3.56
N PRO A 34 16.18 1.24 -2.68
CA PRO A 34 15.85 2.05 -1.53
C PRO A 34 15.08 3.33 -1.91
N LYS A 35 13.91 3.59 -1.30
CA LYS A 35 13.05 4.73 -1.62
C LYS A 35 12.60 5.52 -0.40
N THR A 36 12.40 6.83 -0.54
CA THR A 36 11.74 7.65 0.49
C THR A 36 10.22 7.53 0.41
N ILE A 37 9.51 7.94 1.46
CA ILE A 37 8.04 8.02 1.47
C ILE A 37 7.53 8.96 0.36
N ASP A 38 8.18 10.09 0.15
CA ASP A 38 7.81 11.07 -0.88
C ASP A 38 7.97 10.51 -2.30
N GLU A 39 9.04 9.73 -2.54
CA GLU A 39 9.26 9.04 -3.81
C GLU A 39 8.15 8.00 -4.07
N LEU A 40 7.75 7.24 -3.04
CA LEU A 40 6.66 6.28 -3.12
C LEU A 40 5.31 6.97 -3.40
N GLN A 41 5.02 8.07 -2.73
CA GLN A 41 3.81 8.86 -2.95
C GLN A 41 3.77 9.42 -4.38
N SER A 42 4.88 10.03 -4.81
CA SER A 42 5.02 10.60 -6.14
C SER A 42 4.83 9.54 -7.22
N PHE A 43 5.24 8.29 -6.98
CA PHE A 43 5.02 7.20 -7.93
C PHE A 43 3.55 6.75 -7.96
N LEU A 44 2.94 6.52 -6.80
CA LEU A 44 1.57 6.02 -6.69
C LEU A 44 0.54 7.01 -7.27
N ASN A 45 0.79 8.30 -7.15
CA ASN A 45 -0.11 9.35 -7.64
C ASN A 45 0.05 9.68 -9.13
N ARG A 46 0.96 9.00 -9.86
CA ARG A 46 1.03 9.12 -11.33
C ARG A 46 -0.19 8.47 -11.98
N SER A 47 -0.62 9.01 -13.12
CA SER A 47 -1.75 8.47 -13.89
C SER A 47 -1.51 7.07 -14.46
N ASP A 48 -0.25 6.65 -14.58
CA ASP A 48 0.18 5.36 -15.12
C ASP A 48 0.70 4.38 -14.05
N SER A 49 0.52 4.68 -12.76
CA SER A 49 1.05 3.88 -11.64
C SER A 49 0.41 2.48 -11.51
N GLY A 50 -0.75 2.29 -12.15
CA GLY A 50 -1.60 1.11 -12.01
C GLY A 50 -2.30 1.02 -10.66
N TRP A 51 -2.19 2.05 -9.80
CA TRP A 51 -2.93 2.15 -8.56
C TRP A 51 -4.25 2.92 -8.80
N PRO A 52 -5.41 2.40 -8.36
CA PRO A 52 -6.71 2.91 -8.80
C PRO A 52 -7.15 4.24 -8.15
N GLY A 53 -6.40 4.76 -7.19
CA GLY A 53 -6.79 5.95 -6.42
C GLY A 53 -5.62 6.87 -6.09
N GLN A 54 -5.92 8.04 -5.54
CA GLN A 54 -4.90 8.92 -4.95
C GLN A 54 -4.57 8.44 -3.53
N VAL A 55 -3.30 8.51 -3.18
CA VAL A 55 -2.82 8.11 -1.85
C VAL A 55 -2.24 9.32 -1.14
N ASP A 56 -2.84 9.62 0.01
CA ASP A 56 -2.33 10.64 0.93
C ASP A 56 -1.10 10.12 1.69
N PHE A 57 -0.39 11.06 2.30
CA PHE A 57 0.86 10.77 3.01
C PHE A 57 0.62 9.86 4.23
N GLU A 58 -0.52 10.02 4.91
CA GLU A 58 -0.89 9.27 6.11
C GLU A 58 -1.06 7.77 5.79
N LYS A 59 -1.78 7.45 4.71
CA LYS A 59 -1.98 6.05 4.27
C LYS A 59 -0.67 5.39 3.86
N ILE A 60 0.23 6.10 3.19
CA ILE A 60 1.55 5.58 2.82
C ILE A 60 2.37 5.30 4.08
N THR A 61 2.39 6.25 5.01
CA THR A 61 3.10 6.11 6.28
C THR A 61 2.59 4.90 7.08
N LEU A 62 1.26 4.73 7.14
CA LEU A 62 0.65 3.59 7.81
C LEU A 62 0.97 2.26 7.11
N ALA A 63 0.95 2.23 5.78
CA ALA A 63 1.31 1.05 5.00
C ALA A 63 2.79 0.67 5.17
N VAL A 64 3.71 1.65 5.19
CA VAL A 64 5.13 1.43 5.49
C VAL A 64 5.32 0.94 6.92
N THR A 65 4.61 1.52 7.88
CA THR A 65 4.62 1.08 9.28
C THR A 65 4.17 -0.37 9.40
N LEU A 66 3.12 -0.77 8.65
CA LEU A 66 2.70 -2.16 8.59
C LEU A 66 3.81 -3.07 8.03
N LEU A 67 4.50 -2.67 6.95
CA LEU A 67 5.62 -3.43 6.39
C LEU A 67 6.75 -3.63 7.41
N TYR A 68 7.08 -2.60 8.19
CA TYR A 68 8.03 -2.71 9.29
C TYR A 68 7.55 -3.67 10.38
N ALA A 69 6.30 -3.56 10.80
CA ALA A 69 5.73 -4.40 11.85
C ALA A 69 5.75 -5.89 11.50
N ILE A 70 5.61 -6.24 10.21
CA ILE A 70 5.66 -7.63 9.74
C ILE A 70 7.05 -8.05 9.24
N GLY A 71 8.06 -7.19 9.34
CA GLY A 71 9.43 -7.46 8.88
C GLY A 71 9.60 -7.50 7.36
N ALA A 72 8.61 -7.06 6.58
CA ALA A 72 8.65 -7.04 5.11
C ALA A 72 9.43 -5.85 4.53
N ALA A 73 9.81 -4.88 5.36
CA ALA A 73 10.71 -3.80 5.01
C ALA A 73 11.57 -3.41 6.23
N VAL A 74 12.66 -2.70 6.00
CA VAL A 74 13.49 -2.09 7.05
C VAL A 74 13.92 -0.67 6.66
N PRO A 75 14.17 0.22 7.64
CA PRO A 75 14.74 1.53 7.36
C PRO A 75 16.19 1.39 6.87
N ALA A 76 16.58 2.30 5.99
CA ALA A 76 17.93 2.48 5.47
C ALA A 76 18.40 3.93 5.73
N GLU A 77 19.63 4.24 5.33
CA GLU A 77 20.17 5.59 5.47
C GLU A 77 19.36 6.65 4.71
N ASN A 78 19.38 7.89 5.19
CA ASN A 78 18.72 9.06 4.57
C ASN A 78 17.21 8.89 4.40
N ASP A 79 16.52 8.39 5.43
CA ASP A 79 15.07 8.18 5.47
C ASP A 79 14.53 7.28 4.34
N ARG A 80 15.40 6.40 3.82
CA ARG A 80 15.03 5.43 2.78
C ARG A 80 14.49 4.15 3.40
N ILE A 81 13.70 3.44 2.61
CA ILE A 81 13.04 2.18 2.95
C ILE A 81 13.56 1.13 1.98
N VAL A 82 13.91 -0.05 2.47
CA VAL A 82 14.26 -1.22 1.65
C VAL A 82 13.32 -2.38 1.93
N ALA A 83 12.96 -3.14 0.90
CA ALA A 83 12.18 -4.36 1.05
C ALA A 83 13.07 -5.47 1.63
N SER A 84 12.54 -6.21 2.60
CA SER A 84 13.20 -7.40 3.13
C SER A 84 13.13 -8.55 2.12
N GLN A 85 14.18 -9.38 2.06
CA GLN A 85 14.22 -10.56 1.19
C GLN A 85 13.27 -11.66 1.64
#